data_AF-A0A3D3BBW1-F1
#
_entry.id   AF-A0A3D3BBW1-F1
#
_cell.length_a   1.000
_cell.length_b   1.000
_cell.length_c   1.000
_cell.angle_alpha   90.00
_cell.angle_beta   90.00
_cell.angle_gamma   90.00
#
_symmetry.space_group_name_H-M   'P 1'
#
loop_
_entity.id
_entity.type
_entity.pdbx_description
1 polymer ?
#
loop_
_entity_poly.entity_id
_entity_poly.type
_entity_poly.pdbx_seq_one_letter_code
_entity_poly.pdbx_strand_id
1 'polypeptide(L)'
;MRVFSLLVAVSLLISLQLARGVRAEERYVAFAENRGWTIQYDRQENNCIAAPKGTDGGLFFVRPSSSEVVVLIASTKLSWLTDEKDYKVDIRTNSRPWNGTMRADVADGSGGLYLVNPNEAFLTALRGASRLSLSVENVNYGPFSLAGSNDTIKQLLECAQALERGEFKSEVPEPAEAETINSDELVSWSAEDFGKSYSVEGWTLSLTGQDNPDGTGTALLRAEKDGKGETTIKLETSPEGRGFGGIGVYKLDWSDPAVVFTSFTGGAHCCTEARIAVATDNGIKVIELGMFDGASVKPEDLEGDGTFEFELSDQRFLYAFSSYADSVPPVQILALRDGEVADVTKDAAFRPVVERALIRTMTLCSEEQGSGACAGALGNAALLGLYRSAFEFMVFDEINAKMEDSFLECGGMDACKGRGDFKDFQDAVTFRLRDWGYETESRLSDAASAFMEELAKAEAGFGAPSDDTENGCSMGPTVFRMERAKGIADFRGYEHICNIENASVLHNAIATDALCAGEGDYWLDNHIFERDGDDLWVFSLGGARAGVAPARLSRCAKTP
;
A
#
# COMPACT_ATOMS: atom_id res chain seq x y z
N MET A 1 -22.04 15.10 -3.26
CA MET A 1 -21.50 15.12 -4.64
C MET A 1 -20.77 13.82 -5.04
N ARG A 2 -21.05 12.67 -4.40
CA ARG A 2 -20.47 11.34 -4.73
C ARG A 2 -21.51 10.31 -5.22
N VAL A 3 -22.75 10.74 -5.49
CA VAL A 3 -23.89 9.86 -5.86
C VAL A 3 -23.93 9.54 -7.37
N PHE A 4 -23.06 10.12 -8.19
CA PHE A 4 -23.38 10.29 -9.62
C PHE A 4 -22.47 9.58 -10.63
N SER A 5 -21.43 8.86 -10.21
CA SER A 5 -20.49 8.18 -11.14
C SER A 5 -20.84 6.71 -11.46
N LEU A 6 -22.05 6.23 -11.12
CA LEU A 6 -22.45 4.82 -11.28
C LEU A 6 -23.83 4.61 -11.92
N LEU A 7 -24.50 5.68 -12.37
CA LEU A 7 -25.88 5.62 -12.86
C LEU A 7 -26.01 4.89 -14.21
N VAL A 8 -24.98 4.92 -15.05
CA VAL A 8 -25.03 4.36 -16.41
C VAL A 8 -24.67 2.86 -16.49
N ALA A 9 -23.80 2.34 -15.62
CA ALA A 9 -23.51 0.90 -15.55
C ALA A 9 -24.76 0.08 -15.13
N VAL A 10 -25.63 0.69 -14.31
CA VAL A 10 -26.84 0.10 -13.74
C VAL A 10 -27.96 -0.11 -14.78
N SER A 11 -28.07 0.74 -15.79
CA SER A 11 -29.22 0.77 -16.72
C SER A 11 -29.25 -0.33 -17.79
N LEU A 12 -28.11 -0.94 -18.13
CA LEU A 12 -28.02 -1.95 -19.19
C LEU A 12 -27.99 -3.40 -18.69
N LEU A 13 -27.63 -3.62 -17.42
CA LEU A 13 -27.67 -4.95 -16.78
C LEU A 13 -29.11 -5.43 -16.49
N ILE A 14 -30.07 -4.52 -16.37
CA ILE A 14 -31.49 -4.84 -16.08
C ILE A 14 -32.13 -5.71 -17.18
N SER A 15 -31.71 -5.54 -18.44
CA SER A 15 -32.28 -6.29 -19.57
C SER A 15 -31.63 -7.67 -19.76
N LEU A 16 -30.36 -7.84 -19.40
CA LEU A 16 -29.67 -9.14 -19.46
C LEU A 16 -29.95 -10.04 -18.24
N GLN A 17 -30.23 -9.48 -17.05
CA GLN A 17 -30.38 -10.26 -15.84
C GLN A 17 -31.73 -10.98 -15.67
N LEU A 18 -32.77 -10.58 -16.42
CA LEU A 18 -34.07 -11.27 -16.43
C LEU A 18 -34.00 -12.70 -17.01
N ALA A 19 -32.87 -13.11 -17.60
CA ALA A 19 -32.63 -14.48 -18.06
C ALA A 19 -31.93 -15.39 -17.02
N ARG A 20 -31.47 -14.85 -15.88
CA ARG A 20 -30.78 -15.61 -14.81
C ARG A 20 -31.42 -15.31 -13.45
N GLY A 21 -32.57 -15.92 -13.21
CA GLY A 21 -33.47 -15.64 -12.06
C GLY A 21 -33.01 -16.11 -10.69
N VAL A 22 -31.78 -15.78 -10.25
CA VAL A 22 -31.36 -15.95 -8.84
C VAL A 22 -30.59 -14.74 -8.29
N ARG A 23 -29.75 -14.05 -9.09
CA ARG A 23 -28.89 -12.93 -8.61
C ARG A 23 -29.53 -11.54 -8.60
N ALA A 24 -30.58 -11.31 -9.37
CA ALA A 24 -31.22 -9.99 -9.46
C ALA A 24 -32.14 -9.67 -8.27
N GLU A 25 -32.63 -10.69 -7.55
CA GLU A 25 -33.56 -10.55 -6.43
C GLU A 25 -32.90 -10.03 -5.14
N GLU A 26 -31.57 -10.19 -4.98
CA GLU A 26 -30.87 -9.78 -3.75
C GLU A 26 -30.51 -8.29 -3.69
N ARG A 27 -30.16 -7.66 -4.84
CA ARG A 27 -29.85 -6.21 -4.92
C ARG A 27 -31.10 -5.35 -5.04
N TYR A 28 -32.03 -5.76 -5.89
CA TYR A 28 -33.22 -4.99 -6.21
C TYR A 28 -34.45 -5.57 -5.52
N VAL A 29 -34.98 -4.83 -4.54
CA VAL A 29 -36.27 -5.18 -3.95
C VAL A 29 -37.38 -4.67 -4.86
N ALA A 30 -38.18 -5.58 -5.42
CA ALA A 30 -39.34 -5.21 -6.20
C ALA A 30 -40.30 -4.37 -5.35
N PHE A 31 -40.66 -3.18 -5.83
CA PHE A 31 -41.59 -2.28 -5.15
C PHE A 31 -42.93 -2.22 -5.86
N ALA A 32 -42.92 -1.98 -7.18
CA ALA A 32 -44.11 -1.91 -7.99
C ALA A 32 -43.81 -2.21 -9.46
N GLU A 33 -44.85 -2.52 -10.22
CA GLU A 33 -44.76 -2.77 -11.64
C GLU A 33 -45.97 -2.15 -12.35
N ASN A 34 -45.74 -1.51 -13.50
CA ASN A 34 -46.78 -0.94 -14.34
C ASN A 34 -46.60 -1.34 -15.81
N ARG A 35 -47.54 -0.94 -16.67
CA ARG A 35 -47.49 -1.04 -18.13
C ARG A 35 -46.25 -0.35 -18.69
N GLY A 36 -45.19 -1.14 -18.87
CA GLY A 36 -43.93 -0.72 -19.49
C GLY A 36 -42.79 -0.40 -18.52
N TRP A 37 -43.00 -0.47 -17.20
CA TRP A 37 -42.00 -0.06 -16.20
C TRP A 37 -41.92 -1.03 -15.02
N THR A 38 -40.73 -1.17 -14.45
CA THR A 38 -40.47 -1.77 -13.14
C THR A 38 -39.99 -0.69 -12.19
N ILE A 39 -40.41 -0.77 -10.93
CA ILE A 39 -39.95 0.10 -9.85
C ILE A 39 -39.33 -0.79 -8.78
N GLN A 40 -38.09 -0.50 -8.43
CA GLN A 40 -37.29 -1.31 -7.51
C GLN A 40 -36.55 -0.39 -6.53
N TYR A 41 -36.35 -0.86 -5.31
CA TYR A 41 -35.38 -0.29 -4.38
C TYR A 41 -34.02 -0.95 -4.61
N ASP A 42 -33.02 -0.15 -4.95
CA ASP A 42 -31.63 -0.59 -5.06
C ASP A 42 -30.98 -0.50 -3.67
N ARG A 43 -30.74 -1.68 -3.07
CA ARG A 43 -30.10 -1.79 -1.75
C ARG A 43 -28.67 -1.25 -1.73
N GLN A 44 -27.96 -1.33 -2.86
CA GLN A 44 -26.56 -0.93 -2.97
C GLN A 44 -26.41 0.58 -2.98
N GLU A 45 -27.21 1.26 -3.81
CA GLU A 45 -27.14 2.71 -4.00
C GLU A 45 -28.11 3.47 -3.08
N ASN A 46 -28.82 2.74 -2.21
CA ASN A 46 -29.80 3.25 -1.25
C ASN A 46 -30.79 4.23 -1.91
N ASN A 47 -31.36 3.83 -3.05
CA ASN A 47 -32.27 4.67 -3.82
C ASN A 47 -33.37 3.85 -4.49
N CYS A 48 -34.43 4.51 -4.94
CA CYS A 48 -35.46 3.87 -5.74
C CYS A 48 -35.23 4.17 -7.22
N ILE A 49 -35.35 3.15 -8.08
CA ILE A 49 -35.15 3.23 -9.52
C ILE A 49 -36.41 2.77 -10.25
N ALA A 50 -36.83 3.53 -11.27
CA ALA A 50 -37.79 3.08 -12.25
C ALA A 50 -37.12 2.89 -13.62
N ALA A 51 -37.23 1.68 -14.16
CA ALA A 51 -36.63 1.27 -15.41
C ALA A 51 -37.70 0.81 -16.43
N PRO A 52 -37.49 1.05 -17.74
CA PRO A 52 -38.38 0.58 -18.78
C PRO A 52 -38.18 -0.93 -19.01
N LYS A 53 -39.27 -1.65 -19.28
CA LYS A 53 -39.24 -3.10 -19.50
C LYS A 53 -38.69 -3.45 -20.89
N GLY A 54 -37.72 -4.37 -20.94
CA GLY A 54 -37.31 -5.08 -22.15
C GLY A 54 -36.57 -4.23 -23.18
N THR A 55 -35.74 -3.28 -22.74
CA THR A 55 -34.99 -2.38 -23.62
C THR A 55 -33.54 -2.22 -23.17
N ASP A 56 -32.57 -2.34 -24.09
CA ASP A 56 -31.12 -2.15 -23.86
C ASP A 56 -30.69 -0.67 -23.71
N GLY A 57 -31.58 0.14 -23.13
CA GLY A 57 -31.45 1.59 -23.03
C GLY A 57 -32.82 2.26 -23.02
N GLY A 58 -32.90 3.44 -22.42
CA GLY A 58 -34.17 4.10 -22.21
C GLY A 58 -34.11 5.26 -21.24
N LEU A 59 -35.29 5.74 -20.89
CA LEU A 59 -35.47 6.74 -19.85
C LEU A 59 -35.56 6.03 -18.50
N PHE A 60 -34.79 6.48 -17.53
CA PHE A 60 -34.78 6.00 -16.15
C PHE A 60 -35.11 7.16 -15.23
N PHE A 61 -35.82 6.86 -14.14
CA PHE A 61 -36.03 7.79 -13.04
C PHE A 61 -35.40 7.20 -11.79
N VAL A 62 -34.57 7.99 -11.10
CA VAL A 62 -33.92 7.56 -9.86
C VAL A 62 -34.25 8.57 -8.76
N ARG A 63 -34.61 8.09 -7.58
CA ARG A 63 -34.94 8.90 -6.41
C ARG A 63 -34.18 8.40 -5.19
N PRO A 64 -33.09 9.08 -4.80
CA PRO A 64 -32.39 8.84 -3.53
C PRO A 64 -33.24 9.24 -2.31
N SER A 65 -34.16 10.19 -2.48
CA SER A 65 -35.08 10.66 -1.43
C SER A 65 -36.41 11.12 -2.03
N SER A 66 -37.39 11.47 -1.20
CA SER A 66 -38.65 12.07 -1.65
C SER A 66 -38.46 13.46 -2.26
N SER A 67 -37.36 14.13 -1.91
CA SER A 67 -37.02 15.50 -2.33
C SER A 67 -36.14 15.60 -3.58
N GLU A 68 -35.48 14.51 -3.97
CA GLU A 68 -34.55 14.49 -5.10
C GLU A 68 -35.02 13.51 -6.19
N VAL A 69 -34.95 13.94 -7.45
CA VAL A 69 -35.18 13.06 -8.60
C VAL A 69 -34.15 13.30 -9.69
N VAL A 70 -33.58 12.21 -10.16
CA VAL A 70 -32.65 12.17 -11.29
C VAL A 70 -33.37 11.55 -12.46
N VAL A 71 -33.26 12.18 -13.62
CA VAL A 71 -33.79 11.66 -14.88
C VAL A 71 -32.61 11.34 -15.78
N LEU A 72 -32.46 10.09 -16.15
CA LEU A 72 -31.34 9.58 -16.94
C LEU A 72 -31.87 9.02 -18.27
N ILE A 73 -31.22 9.37 -19.38
CA ILE A 73 -31.41 8.69 -20.67
C ILE A 73 -30.11 7.95 -20.98
N ALA A 74 -30.14 6.63 -20.89
CA ALA A 74 -28.95 5.79 -21.05
C ALA A 74 -29.08 4.88 -22.28
N SER A 75 -27.94 4.65 -22.96
CA SER A 75 -27.83 3.72 -24.09
C SER A 75 -26.36 3.38 -24.37
N THR A 76 -26.07 2.16 -24.82
CA THR A 76 -24.74 1.82 -25.37
C THR A 76 -24.33 2.70 -26.54
N LYS A 77 -25.30 3.29 -27.26
CA LYS A 77 -25.05 4.22 -28.37
C LYS A 77 -24.63 5.63 -27.93
N LEU A 78 -24.61 5.89 -26.63
CA LEU A 78 -24.16 7.15 -26.02
C LEU A 78 -22.76 7.02 -25.40
N SER A 79 -22.07 5.89 -25.56
CA SER A 79 -20.73 5.66 -25.01
C SER A 79 -19.64 6.58 -25.58
N TRP A 80 -19.94 7.33 -26.64
CA TRP A 80 -19.05 8.34 -27.22
C TRP A 80 -19.03 9.67 -26.45
N LEU A 81 -19.96 9.87 -25.52
CA LEU A 81 -19.97 11.08 -24.69
C LEU A 81 -18.68 11.15 -23.85
N THR A 82 -18.30 12.36 -23.44
CA THR A 82 -17.23 12.58 -22.48
C THR A 82 -17.83 12.66 -21.09
N ASP A 83 -17.32 11.88 -20.15
CA ASP A 83 -17.81 11.84 -18.77
C ASP A 83 -17.81 13.24 -18.12
N GLU A 84 -18.81 13.49 -17.26
CA GLU A 84 -19.09 14.76 -16.56
C GLU A 84 -19.30 16.01 -17.45
N LYS A 85 -19.25 15.90 -18.78
CA LYS A 85 -19.42 17.04 -19.70
C LYS A 85 -20.89 17.37 -19.91
N ASP A 86 -21.19 18.67 -19.97
CA ASP A 86 -22.54 19.18 -20.26
C ASP A 86 -22.80 19.25 -21.78
N TYR A 87 -23.91 18.67 -22.23
CA TYR A 87 -24.34 18.63 -23.63
C TYR A 87 -25.66 19.38 -23.84
N LYS A 88 -25.75 20.15 -24.93
CA LYS A 88 -27.03 20.70 -25.39
C LYS A 88 -27.85 19.59 -26.02
N VAL A 89 -29.11 19.49 -25.60
CA VAL A 89 -30.03 18.46 -26.06
C VAL A 89 -31.36 19.05 -26.51
N ASP A 90 -31.96 18.42 -27.51
CA ASP A 90 -33.34 18.65 -27.91
C ASP A 90 -34.15 17.39 -27.66
N ILE A 91 -35.05 17.46 -26.69
CA ILE A 91 -35.99 16.38 -26.36
C ILE A 91 -37.30 16.66 -27.09
N ARG A 92 -37.70 15.74 -27.96
CA ARG A 92 -39.00 15.80 -28.64
C ARG A 92 -39.91 14.75 -28.06
N THR A 93 -41.03 15.19 -27.51
CA THR A 93 -42.14 14.31 -27.14
C THR A 93 -43.31 14.52 -28.09
N ASN A 94 -44.28 13.62 -28.07
CA ASN A 94 -45.55 13.81 -28.78
C ASN A 94 -46.50 14.81 -28.08
N SER A 95 -46.06 15.44 -26.98
CA SER A 95 -46.77 16.50 -26.27
C SER A 95 -46.16 17.86 -26.62
N ARG A 96 -44.92 18.11 -26.16
CA ARG A 96 -44.18 19.37 -26.39
C ARG A 96 -42.68 19.11 -26.45
N PRO A 97 -41.93 19.84 -27.29
CA PRO A 97 -40.47 19.76 -27.26
C PRO A 97 -39.92 20.46 -26.01
N TRP A 98 -38.73 20.05 -25.59
CA TRP A 98 -37.93 20.70 -24.57
C TRP A 98 -36.49 20.77 -25.03
N ASN A 99 -35.86 21.93 -24.87
CA ASN A 99 -34.45 22.12 -25.19
C ASN A 99 -33.73 22.57 -23.93
N GLY A 100 -32.53 22.05 -23.71
CA GLY A 100 -31.75 22.39 -22.52
C GLY A 100 -30.38 21.76 -22.55
N THR A 101 -29.80 21.63 -21.35
CA THR A 101 -28.48 21.04 -21.15
C THR A 101 -28.59 19.88 -20.19
N MET A 102 -27.98 18.75 -20.52
CA MET A 102 -27.89 17.56 -19.66
C MET A 102 -26.42 17.20 -19.47
N ARG A 103 -26.07 16.66 -18.30
CA ARG A 103 -24.71 16.22 -18.00
C ARG A 103 -24.52 14.77 -18.42
N ALA A 104 -23.37 14.45 -19.00
CA ALA A 104 -23.00 13.10 -19.34
C ALA A 104 -22.51 12.32 -18.12
N ASP A 105 -22.82 11.03 -18.11
CA ASP A 105 -22.26 9.99 -17.24
C ASP A 105 -21.85 8.83 -18.15
N VAL A 106 -20.59 8.39 -18.08
CA VAL A 106 -20.06 7.35 -18.98
C VAL A 106 -19.25 6.33 -18.18
N ALA A 107 -19.69 5.06 -18.25
CA ALA A 107 -19.06 3.94 -17.55
C ALA A 107 -19.11 2.68 -18.42
N ASP A 108 -18.02 1.91 -18.45
CA ASP A 108 -17.93 0.54 -19.01
C ASP A 108 -18.60 0.36 -20.38
N GLY A 109 -18.24 1.20 -21.36
CA GLY A 109 -18.75 1.09 -22.74
C GLY A 109 -20.21 1.49 -22.92
N SER A 110 -20.82 2.10 -21.90
CA SER A 110 -22.18 2.65 -21.91
C SER A 110 -22.16 4.13 -21.55
N GLY A 111 -23.07 4.92 -22.14
CA GLY A 111 -23.18 6.35 -21.84
C GLY A 111 -24.61 6.74 -21.52
N GLY A 112 -24.76 7.85 -20.82
CA GLY A 112 -26.06 8.44 -20.51
C GLY A 112 -25.99 9.93 -20.31
N LEU A 113 -27.15 10.58 -20.42
CA LEU A 113 -27.34 12.00 -20.15
C LEU A 113 -28.37 12.15 -19.04
N TYR A 114 -28.04 12.92 -18.01
CA TYR A 114 -28.92 13.08 -16.85
C TYR A 114 -29.22 14.55 -16.49
N LEU A 115 -30.32 14.70 -15.75
CA LEU A 115 -30.75 15.91 -15.06
C LEU A 115 -31.05 15.58 -13.60
N VAL A 116 -30.56 16.41 -12.69
CA VAL A 116 -30.96 16.38 -11.28
C VAL A 116 -32.01 17.45 -11.04
N ASN A 117 -33.12 17.08 -10.40
CA ASN A 117 -34.25 17.96 -10.08
C ASN A 117 -34.70 18.80 -11.30
N PRO A 118 -35.14 18.14 -12.38
CA PRO A 118 -35.53 18.83 -13.60
C PRO A 118 -36.64 19.85 -13.34
N ASN A 119 -36.53 21.00 -14.01
CA ASN A 119 -37.47 22.10 -13.85
C ASN A 119 -38.88 21.75 -14.38
N GLU A 120 -39.85 22.61 -14.05
CA GLU A 120 -41.26 22.42 -14.44
C GLU A 120 -41.44 22.32 -15.96
N ALA A 121 -40.62 23.00 -16.75
CA ALA A 121 -40.68 22.95 -18.21
C ALA A 121 -40.35 21.55 -18.75
N PHE A 122 -39.32 20.90 -18.21
CA PHE A 122 -38.97 19.52 -18.55
C PHE A 122 -40.07 18.55 -18.13
N LEU A 123 -40.56 18.65 -16.89
CA LEU A 123 -41.63 17.79 -16.38
C LEU A 123 -42.92 17.94 -17.19
N THR A 124 -43.23 19.15 -17.65
CA THR A 124 -44.40 19.43 -18.51
C THR A 124 -44.25 18.82 -19.90
N ALA A 125 -43.03 18.74 -20.44
CA ALA A 125 -42.77 18.09 -21.73
C ALA A 125 -42.99 16.57 -21.68
N LEU A 126 -42.75 15.94 -20.52
CA LEU A 126 -43.03 14.52 -20.28
C LEU A 126 -44.50 14.23 -19.94
N ARG A 127 -45.17 15.17 -19.24
CA ARG A 127 -46.53 14.96 -18.75
C ARG A 127 -47.52 14.68 -19.89
N GLY A 128 -48.12 13.50 -19.86
CA GLY A 128 -49.09 13.05 -20.87
C GLY A 128 -48.49 12.68 -22.23
N ALA A 129 -47.16 12.71 -22.37
CA ALA A 129 -46.48 12.16 -23.53
C ALA A 129 -46.46 10.63 -23.47
N SER A 130 -46.50 10.00 -24.64
CA SER A 130 -46.38 8.54 -24.79
C SER A 130 -45.07 8.12 -25.47
N ARG A 131 -44.34 9.07 -26.05
CA ARG A 131 -43.03 8.84 -26.69
C ARG A 131 -42.09 10.01 -26.47
N LEU A 132 -40.80 9.70 -26.41
CA LEU A 132 -39.71 10.67 -26.31
C LEU A 132 -38.58 10.29 -27.27
N SER A 133 -38.02 11.26 -27.97
CA SER A 133 -36.74 11.12 -28.68
C SER A 133 -35.79 12.21 -28.21
N LEU A 134 -34.52 11.86 -28.09
CA LEU A 134 -33.44 12.73 -27.67
C LEU A 134 -32.57 13.06 -28.88
N SER A 135 -32.25 14.33 -29.11
CA SER A 135 -31.24 14.75 -30.08
C SER A 135 -30.07 15.39 -29.35
N VAL A 136 -28.85 14.94 -29.63
CA VAL A 136 -27.60 15.53 -29.13
C VAL A 136 -26.60 15.57 -30.29
N GLU A 137 -25.99 16.74 -30.52
CA GLU A 137 -25.07 16.97 -31.66
C GLU A 137 -25.61 16.53 -33.03
N ASN A 138 -26.92 16.73 -33.26
CA ASN A 138 -27.67 16.31 -34.46
C ASN A 138 -27.87 14.79 -34.63
N VAL A 139 -27.51 13.98 -33.64
CA VAL A 139 -27.80 12.55 -33.60
C VAL A 139 -29.06 12.29 -32.79
N ASN A 140 -30.03 11.59 -33.39
CA ASN A 140 -31.32 11.27 -32.76
C ASN A 140 -31.32 9.87 -32.14
N TYR A 141 -31.80 9.79 -30.90
CA TYR A 141 -31.97 8.58 -30.09
C TYR A 141 -33.45 8.38 -29.74
N GLY A 142 -33.89 7.12 -29.71
CA GLY A 142 -35.30 6.74 -29.51
C GLY A 142 -36.04 6.42 -30.81
N PRO A 143 -37.39 6.46 -30.83
CA PRO A 143 -38.26 6.90 -29.76
C PRO A 143 -38.33 5.90 -28.58
N PHE A 144 -38.21 6.41 -27.37
CA PHE A 144 -38.45 5.69 -26.12
C PHE A 144 -39.92 5.77 -25.74
N SER A 145 -40.48 4.67 -25.24
CA SER A 145 -41.86 4.64 -24.74
C SER A 145 -41.98 5.39 -23.42
N LEU A 146 -42.98 6.25 -23.30
CA LEU A 146 -43.39 6.89 -22.03
C LEU A 146 -44.73 6.36 -21.51
N ALA A 147 -45.26 5.28 -22.12
CA ALA A 147 -46.49 4.66 -21.64
C ALA A 147 -46.34 4.28 -20.16
N GLY A 148 -47.31 4.65 -19.32
CA GLY A 148 -47.29 4.39 -17.88
C GLY A 148 -46.43 5.33 -17.03
N SER A 149 -45.69 6.26 -17.64
CA SER A 149 -44.71 7.12 -16.93
C SER A 149 -45.32 7.99 -15.81
N ASN A 150 -46.55 8.49 -15.99
CA ASN A 150 -47.23 9.28 -14.95
C ASN A 150 -47.46 8.47 -13.66
N ASP A 151 -47.92 7.22 -13.79
CA ASP A 151 -48.14 6.35 -12.62
C ASP A 151 -46.80 5.90 -12.04
N THR A 152 -45.81 5.63 -12.91
CA THR A 152 -44.44 5.26 -12.51
C THR A 152 -43.81 6.35 -11.64
N ILE A 153 -43.93 7.63 -12.01
CA ILE A 153 -43.38 8.75 -11.21
C ILE A 153 -44.04 8.80 -9.82
N LYS A 154 -45.35 8.54 -9.74
CA LYS A 154 -46.07 8.48 -8.47
C LYS A 154 -45.60 7.31 -7.60
N GLN A 155 -45.53 6.11 -8.17
CA GLN A 155 -45.05 4.90 -7.47
C GLN A 155 -43.59 5.04 -7.03
N LEU A 156 -42.76 5.70 -7.83
CA LEU A 156 -41.37 5.96 -7.47
C LEU A 156 -41.25 6.93 -6.28
N LEU A 157 -42.12 7.94 -6.20
CA LEU A 157 -42.21 8.80 -5.01
C LEU A 157 -42.67 8.01 -3.78
N GLU A 158 -43.65 7.12 -3.92
CA GLU A 158 -44.11 6.24 -2.83
C GLU A 158 -42.97 5.32 -2.34
N CYS A 159 -42.15 4.78 -3.26
CA CYS A 159 -40.93 4.04 -2.93
C CYS A 159 -39.95 4.91 -2.15
N ALA A 160 -39.63 6.11 -2.63
CA ALA A 160 -38.69 7.00 -1.95
C ALA A 160 -39.18 7.40 -0.54
N GLN A 161 -40.48 7.55 -0.34
CA GLN A 161 -41.05 7.79 0.98
C GLN A 161 -41.02 6.54 1.87
N ALA A 162 -41.20 5.33 1.31
CA ALA A 162 -41.02 4.07 2.02
C ALA A 162 -39.57 3.90 2.49
N LEU A 163 -38.61 4.31 1.65
CA LEU A 163 -37.19 4.38 1.99
C LEU A 163 -36.93 5.31 3.17
N GLU A 164 -37.46 6.53 3.14
CA GLU A 164 -37.33 7.50 4.25
C GLU A 164 -38.01 7.02 5.54
N ARG A 165 -39.08 6.22 5.44
CA ARG A 165 -39.73 5.57 6.59
C ARG A 165 -38.97 4.34 7.10
N GLY A 166 -37.91 3.91 6.42
CA GLY A 166 -37.14 2.72 6.76
C GLY A 166 -37.89 1.41 6.51
N GLU A 167 -38.83 1.39 5.58
CA GLU A 167 -39.62 0.18 5.25
C GLU A 167 -38.82 -0.86 4.46
N PHE A 168 -37.70 -0.45 3.85
CA PHE A 168 -36.77 -1.37 3.18
C PHE A 168 -35.62 -1.82 4.09
N LYS A 169 -35.74 -1.67 5.41
CA LYS A 169 -34.74 -2.14 6.37
C LYS A 169 -34.32 -3.57 6.01
N SER A 170 -33.07 -3.68 5.59
CA SER A 170 -32.36 -4.95 5.50
C SER A 170 -32.45 -5.61 6.87
N GLU A 171 -32.62 -6.92 6.90
CA GLU A 171 -32.23 -7.76 8.03
C GLU A 171 -30.70 -7.67 8.17
N VAL A 172 -30.18 -6.49 8.51
CA VAL A 172 -29.00 -6.44 9.36
C VAL A 172 -29.59 -6.71 10.74
N PRO A 173 -29.27 -7.85 11.38
CA PRO A 173 -29.71 -8.10 12.75
C PRO A 173 -29.37 -6.88 13.59
N GLU A 174 -30.24 -6.51 14.54
CA GLU A 174 -29.75 -5.71 15.68
C GLU A 174 -28.47 -6.37 16.17
N PRO A 175 -27.39 -5.59 16.43
CA PRO A 175 -26.13 -6.19 16.81
C PRO A 175 -26.38 -7.10 18.00
N ALA A 176 -26.08 -8.38 17.82
CA ALA A 176 -25.75 -9.23 18.95
C ALA A 176 -24.73 -8.45 19.81
N GLU A 177 -24.82 -8.54 21.14
CA GLU A 177 -23.91 -7.83 22.05
C GLU A 177 -22.48 -7.87 21.49
N ALA A 178 -21.90 -6.70 21.23
CA ALA A 178 -20.62 -6.60 20.55
C ALA A 178 -19.54 -7.32 21.37
N GLU A 179 -18.83 -8.25 20.75
CA GLU A 179 -17.77 -9.01 21.40
C GLU A 179 -16.65 -8.06 21.83
N THR A 180 -16.25 -8.10 23.09
CA THR A 180 -15.15 -7.27 23.58
C THR A 180 -13.82 -7.88 23.14
N ILE A 181 -13.03 -7.12 22.37
CA ILE A 181 -11.68 -7.51 21.96
C ILE A 181 -10.64 -6.70 22.75
N ASN A 182 -9.42 -7.21 22.86
CA ASN A 182 -8.34 -6.49 23.53
C ASN A 182 -7.83 -5.35 22.63
N SER A 183 -7.31 -4.28 23.26
CA SER A 183 -6.43 -3.35 22.55
C SER A 183 -5.14 -4.05 22.17
N ASP A 184 -4.47 -3.52 21.14
CA ASP A 184 -3.16 -3.97 20.67
C ASP A 184 -3.11 -5.42 20.15
N GLU A 185 -4.29 -5.98 19.82
CA GLU A 185 -4.46 -7.32 19.24
C GLU A 185 -5.17 -7.23 17.88
N LEU A 186 -4.64 -7.96 16.88
CA LEU A 186 -5.24 -8.05 15.56
C LEU A 186 -6.08 -9.32 15.50
N VAL A 187 -7.38 -9.16 15.73
CA VAL A 187 -8.34 -10.26 15.66
C VAL A 187 -8.56 -10.63 14.20
N SER A 188 -8.30 -11.90 13.89
CA SER A 188 -8.58 -12.42 12.55
C SER A 188 -10.09 -12.52 12.33
N TRP A 189 -10.55 -12.12 11.15
CA TRP A 189 -11.92 -12.33 10.70
C TRP A 189 -11.92 -13.18 9.42
N SER A 190 -13.05 -13.82 9.19
CA SER A 190 -13.38 -14.61 8.01
C SER A 190 -14.78 -14.24 7.52
N ALA A 191 -15.20 -14.76 6.36
CA ALA A 191 -16.56 -14.57 5.87
C ALA A 191 -17.65 -15.09 6.83
N GLU A 192 -17.33 -16.02 7.75
CA GLU A 192 -18.24 -16.49 8.80
C GLU A 192 -18.50 -15.43 9.89
N ASP A 193 -17.63 -14.43 9.96
CA ASP A 193 -17.70 -13.33 10.93
C ASP A 193 -18.53 -12.15 10.44
N PHE A 194 -19.06 -12.20 9.21
CA PHE A 194 -19.98 -11.18 8.71
C PHE A 194 -21.26 -11.15 9.54
N GLY A 195 -21.64 -9.95 10.00
CA GLY A 195 -22.72 -9.71 10.95
C GLY A 195 -22.24 -9.60 12.41
N LYS A 196 -20.98 -9.93 12.71
CA LYS A 196 -20.41 -9.71 14.05
C LYS A 196 -20.09 -8.24 14.29
N SER A 197 -20.16 -7.85 15.56
CA SER A 197 -19.71 -6.56 16.05
C SER A 197 -18.70 -6.74 17.16
N TYR A 198 -17.71 -5.85 17.22
CA TYR A 198 -16.63 -5.84 18.20
C TYR A 198 -16.66 -4.52 18.98
N SER A 199 -16.30 -4.56 20.26
CA SER A 199 -16.17 -3.37 21.10
C SER A 199 -14.79 -3.30 21.75
N VAL A 200 -14.14 -2.14 21.68
CA VAL A 200 -12.80 -1.93 22.25
C VAL A 200 -12.53 -0.43 22.42
N GLU A 201 -12.15 0.01 23.62
CA GLU A 201 -11.75 1.40 23.91
C GLU A 201 -12.72 2.49 23.40
N GLY A 202 -14.04 2.25 23.49
CA GLY A 202 -15.07 3.18 23.01
C GLY A 202 -15.30 3.17 21.49
N TRP A 203 -14.66 2.24 20.78
CA TRP A 203 -15.00 1.88 19.41
C TRP A 203 -16.06 0.77 19.40
N THR A 204 -17.04 0.92 18.51
CA THR A 204 -17.96 -0.15 18.09
C THR A 204 -17.71 -0.43 16.60
N LEU A 205 -17.32 -1.66 16.28
CA LEU A 205 -16.88 -2.07 14.96
C LEU A 205 -17.82 -3.17 14.43
N SER A 206 -18.64 -2.88 13.43
CA SER A 206 -19.55 -3.87 12.83
C SER A 206 -19.03 -4.30 11.47
N LEU A 207 -18.76 -5.60 11.32
CA LEU A 207 -18.24 -6.19 10.10
C LEU A 207 -19.37 -6.77 9.26
N THR A 208 -19.44 -6.40 7.98
CA THR A 208 -20.33 -7.02 6.98
C THR A 208 -19.57 -7.35 5.70
N GLY A 209 -20.14 -8.21 4.88
CA GLY A 209 -19.58 -8.59 3.58
C GLY A 209 -20.58 -8.37 2.46
N GLN A 210 -20.05 -8.17 1.25
CA GLN A 210 -20.83 -8.05 0.02
C GLN A 210 -20.10 -8.74 -1.12
N ASP A 211 -20.80 -9.58 -1.89
CA ASP A 211 -20.25 -10.08 -3.15
C ASP A 211 -20.39 -9.03 -4.26
N ASN A 212 -19.36 -8.92 -5.09
CA ASN A 212 -19.30 -8.00 -6.22
C ASN A 212 -19.71 -8.70 -7.53
N PRO A 213 -20.32 -7.99 -8.49
CA PRO A 213 -20.79 -8.58 -9.75
C PRO A 213 -19.71 -9.22 -10.62
N ASP A 214 -18.47 -8.77 -10.48
CA ASP A 214 -17.28 -9.26 -11.18
C ASP A 214 -16.74 -10.57 -10.58
N GLY A 215 -17.35 -11.07 -9.50
CA GLY A 215 -16.91 -12.29 -8.81
C GLY A 215 -15.82 -12.04 -7.78
N THR A 216 -15.59 -10.79 -7.36
CA THR A 216 -14.82 -10.46 -6.14
C THR A 216 -15.77 -10.29 -4.93
N GLY A 217 -15.23 -10.06 -3.74
CA GLY A 217 -16.01 -9.67 -2.56
C GLY A 217 -15.52 -8.33 -2.01
N THR A 218 -16.33 -7.72 -1.14
CA THR A 218 -15.99 -6.51 -0.38
C THR A 218 -16.27 -6.75 1.09
N ALA A 219 -15.30 -6.48 1.96
CA ALA A 219 -15.48 -6.44 3.39
C ALA A 219 -15.74 -4.98 3.82
N LEU A 220 -16.78 -4.77 4.60
CA LEU A 220 -17.25 -3.46 5.06
C LEU A 220 -17.15 -3.41 6.58
N LEU A 221 -16.33 -2.50 7.12
CA LEU A 221 -16.24 -2.26 8.54
C LEU A 221 -16.88 -0.91 8.87
N ARG A 222 -18.06 -0.93 9.51
CA ARG A 222 -18.63 0.26 10.13
C ARG A 222 -17.90 0.50 11.45
N ALA A 223 -17.20 1.62 11.56
CA ALA A 223 -16.48 2.01 12.77
C ALA A 223 -17.14 3.24 13.39
N GLU A 224 -17.63 3.09 14.61
CA GLU A 224 -18.23 4.15 15.42
C GLU A 224 -17.34 4.41 16.64
N LYS A 225 -17.10 5.68 16.96
CA LYS A 225 -16.34 6.10 18.14
C LYS A 225 -17.20 7.03 19.00
N ASP A 226 -17.25 6.73 20.30
CA ASP A 226 -17.99 7.49 21.29
C ASP A 226 -17.76 9.00 21.16
N GLY A 227 -18.83 9.75 20.89
CA GLY A 227 -18.79 11.22 20.78
C GLY A 227 -18.06 11.77 19.55
N LYS A 228 -17.55 10.92 18.65
CA LYS A 228 -16.84 11.30 17.42
C LYS A 228 -17.60 10.91 16.14
N GLY A 229 -18.66 10.11 16.25
CA GLY A 229 -19.52 9.71 15.13
C GLY A 229 -19.08 8.39 14.50
N GLU A 230 -19.43 8.17 13.24
CA GLU A 230 -19.20 6.91 12.54
C GLU A 230 -18.65 7.08 11.12
N THR A 231 -18.00 6.03 10.63
CA THR A 231 -17.55 5.89 9.24
C THR A 231 -17.70 4.44 8.76
N THR A 232 -17.52 4.21 7.47
CA THR A 232 -17.45 2.86 6.90
C THR A 232 -16.18 2.73 6.07
N ILE A 233 -15.35 1.77 6.46
CA ILE A 233 -14.16 1.34 5.73
C ILE A 233 -14.57 0.22 4.78
N LYS A 234 -14.11 0.25 3.54
CA LYS A 234 -14.39 -0.78 2.53
C LYS A 234 -13.06 -1.35 2.04
N LEU A 235 -12.87 -2.66 2.06
CA LEU A 235 -11.69 -3.32 1.51
C LEU A 235 -12.13 -4.40 0.53
N GLU A 236 -11.36 -4.60 -0.54
CA GLU A 236 -11.58 -5.75 -1.42
C GLU A 236 -11.27 -7.05 -0.68
N THR A 237 -11.98 -8.12 -1.00
CA THR A 237 -11.78 -9.45 -0.43
C THR A 237 -12.09 -10.53 -1.46
N SER A 238 -11.68 -11.76 -1.16
CA SER A 238 -12.14 -12.92 -1.93
C SER A 238 -13.66 -13.13 -1.80
N PRO A 239 -14.35 -13.56 -2.88
CA PRO A 239 -15.79 -13.82 -2.90
C PRO A 239 -16.16 -15.04 -2.03
N GLU A 240 -17.46 -15.17 -1.71
CA GLU A 240 -18.13 -16.36 -1.14
C GLU A 240 -17.29 -17.24 -0.20
N GLY A 241 -17.40 -17.00 1.11
CA GLY A 241 -16.90 -17.92 2.15
C GLY A 241 -15.37 -17.98 2.28
N ARG A 242 -14.64 -17.19 1.49
CA ARG A 242 -13.17 -17.20 1.42
C ARG A 242 -12.51 -15.88 1.81
N GLY A 243 -13.29 -14.86 2.11
CA GLY A 243 -12.75 -13.61 2.63
C GLY A 243 -12.17 -13.81 4.03
N PHE A 244 -11.02 -13.20 4.28
CA PHE A 244 -10.41 -13.15 5.61
C PHE A 244 -9.50 -11.93 5.73
N GLY A 245 -9.18 -11.53 6.96
CA GLY A 245 -8.32 -10.40 7.26
C GLY A 245 -8.19 -10.16 8.77
N GLY A 246 -7.84 -8.94 9.16
CA GLY A 246 -7.67 -8.55 10.56
C GLY A 246 -8.44 -7.28 10.93
N ILE A 247 -8.92 -7.21 12.17
CA ILE A 247 -9.47 -6.02 12.82
C ILE A 247 -8.76 -5.84 14.16
N GLY A 248 -8.27 -4.64 14.46
CA GLY A 248 -7.67 -4.33 15.75
C GLY A 248 -7.71 -2.85 16.06
N VAL A 249 -7.46 -2.49 17.32
CA VAL A 249 -7.36 -1.10 17.77
C VAL A 249 -6.02 -0.91 18.46
N TYR A 250 -5.26 0.07 17.98
CA TYR A 250 -3.87 0.29 18.33
C TYR A 250 -3.60 1.76 18.57
N LYS A 251 -2.70 2.04 19.52
CA LYS A 251 -2.12 3.37 19.64
C LYS A 251 -1.05 3.57 18.56
N LEU A 252 -1.44 4.10 17.41
CA LEU A 252 -0.55 4.33 16.26
C LEU A 252 0.15 5.69 16.26
N ASP A 253 -0.33 6.62 17.10
CA ASP A 253 0.20 7.98 17.21
C ASP A 253 -0.09 8.52 18.64
N TRP A 254 0.24 9.78 18.92
CA TRP A 254 -0.05 10.46 20.20
C TRP A 254 -1.55 10.72 20.46
N SER A 255 -2.41 10.40 19.50
CA SER A 255 -3.87 10.61 19.54
C SER A 255 -4.63 9.41 20.12
N ASP A 256 -5.97 9.45 20.04
CA ASP A 256 -6.81 8.32 20.44
C ASP A 256 -6.45 7.06 19.63
N PRO A 257 -6.52 5.86 20.25
CA PRO A 257 -6.28 4.60 19.57
C PRO A 257 -7.12 4.47 18.28
N ALA A 258 -6.46 4.03 17.21
CA ALA A 258 -6.99 3.97 15.87
C ALA A 258 -7.33 2.54 15.48
N VAL A 259 -8.35 2.38 14.64
CA VAL A 259 -8.75 1.08 14.10
C VAL A 259 -7.84 0.73 12.94
N VAL A 260 -7.28 -0.47 12.95
CA VAL A 260 -6.62 -1.10 11.80
C VAL A 260 -7.55 -2.14 11.23
N PHE A 261 -7.84 -2.03 9.93
CA PHE A 261 -8.63 -3.00 9.20
C PHE A 261 -7.83 -3.49 8.00
N THR A 262 -7.68 -4.82 7.90
CA THR A 262 -6.98 -5.48 6.80
C THR A 262 -7.88 -6.51 6.15
N SER A 263 -7.65 -6.74 4.86
CA SER A 263 -8.40 -7.69 4.07
C SER A 263 -7.52 -8.34 3.03
N PHE A 264 -7.64 -9.67 2.93
CA PHE A 264 -7.01 -10.44 1.88
C PHE A 264 -7.81 -10.33 0.59
N THR A 265 -7.27 -9.62 -0.39
CA THR A 265 -7.95 -9.34 -1.66
C THR A 265 -7.97 -10.57 -2.59
N GLY A 266 -7.05 -11.50 -2.39
CA GLY A 266 -6.86 -12.65 -3.27
C GLY A 266 -5.82 -12.36 -4.34
N GLY A 267 -5.00 -13.37 -4.66
CA GLY A 267 -3.91 -13.23 -5.63
C GLY A 267 -2.88 -14.35 -5.45
N ALA A 268 -2.03 -14.58 -6.47
CA ALA A 268 -1.00 -15.62 -6.41
C ALA A 268 0.02 -15.39 -5.28
N HIS A 269 0.13 -14.14 -4.79
CA HIS A 269 1.13 -13.70 -3.81
C HIS A 269 0.49 -13.15 -2.54
N CYS A 270 -0.75 -13.54 -2.25
CA CYS A 270 -1.41 -13.25 -0.98
C CYS A 270 -1.62 -11.76 -0.67
N CYS A 271 -2.07 -10.97 -1.64
CA CYS A 271 -2.24 -9.51 -1.49
C CYS A 271 -3.19 -9.14 -0.34
N THR A 272 -2.72 -8.24 0.53
CA THR A 272 -3.44 -7.70 1.69
C THR A 272 -3.60 -6.19 1.54
N GLU A 273 -4.83 -5.71 1.54
CA GLU A 273 -5.16 -4.28 1.62
C GLU A 273 -5.32 -3.88 3.10
N ALA A 274 -4.85 -2.68 3.47
CA ALA A 274 -4.97 -2.16 4.82
C ALA A 274 -5.38 -0.69 4.87
N ARG A 275 -6.27 -0.37 5.81
CA ARG A 275 -6.74 1.00 6.08
C ARG A 275 -6.82 1.24 7.59
N ILE A 276 -6.64 2.51 7.95
CA ILE A 276 -6.63 2.98 9.33
C ILE A 276 -7.78 3.97 9.51
N ALA A 277 -8.57 3.83 10.58
CA ALA A 277 -9.55 4.84 10.98
C ALA A 277 -9.11 5.53 12.28
N VAL A 278 -8.91 6.85 12.18
CA VAL A 278 -8.40 7.71 13.25
C VAL A 278 -9.52 8.63 13.72
N ALA A 279 -9.75 8.67 15.03
CA ALA A 279 -10.67 9.64 15.62
C ALA A 279 -10.00 11.03 15.70
N THR A 280 -10.69 12.05 15.19
CA THR A 280 -10.22 13.44 15.20
C THR A 280 -11.28 14.34 15.85
N ASP A 281 -11.00 15.62 16.03
CA ASP A 281 -12.00 16.58 16.51
C ASP A 281 -13.16 16.81 15.54
N ASN A 282 -12.96 16.53 14.24
CA ASN A 282 -13.97 16.70 13.19
C ASN A 282 -14.66 15.38 12.80
N GLY A 283 -14.51 14.33 13.62
CA GLY A 283 -15.03 12.99 13.37
C GLY A 283 -13.95 12.00 12.98
N ILE A 284 -14.31 10.91 12.30
CA ILE A 284 -13.38 9.82 11.97
C ILE A 284 -12.79 10.02 10.57
N LYS A 285 -11.46 10.08 10.47
CA LYS A 285 -10.71 10.12 9.21
C LYS A 285 -10.26 8.70 8.86
N VAL A 286 -10.51 8.26 7.62
CA VAL A 286 -9.98 7.00 7.09
C VAL A 286 -8.73 7.32 6.28
N ILE A 287 -7.66 6.59 6.56
CA ILE A 287 -6.35 6.73 5.93
C ILE A 287 -6.02 5.42 5.24
N GLU A 288 -5.52 5.52 4.02
CA GLU A 288 -5.03 4.37 3.27
C GLU A 288 -3.60 4.06 3.71
N LEU A 289 -3.36 2.83 4.18
CA LEU A 289 -2.00 2.36 4.45
C LEU A 289 -1.39 1.81 3.17
N GLY A 290 -2.19 1.07 2.38
CA GLY A 290 -1.83 0.60 1.06
C GLY A 290 -2.24 -0.85 0.81
N MET A 291 -1.69 -1.41 -0.26
CA MET A 291 -1.82 -2.82 -0.63
C MET A 291 -0.44 -3.46 -0.68
N PHE A 292 -0.31 -4.62 -0.06
CA PHE A 292 0.95 -5.30 0.15
C PHE A 292 0.83 -6.75 -0.29
N ASP A 293 1.79 -7.22 -1.08
CA ASP A 293 1.96 -8.65 -1.35
C ASP A 293 2.51 -9.34 -0.08
N GLY A 294 2.02 -10.54 0.20
CA GLY A 294 2.33 -11.27 1.41
C GLY A 294 1.23 -11.19 2.48
N ALA A 295 1.26 -12.14 3.41
CA ALA A 295 0.11 -12.49 4.23
C ALA A 295 -0.09 -11.65 5.51
N SER A 296 0.82 -10.73 5.86
CA SER A 296 0.73 -10.03 7.16
C SER A 296 1.00 -8.54 7.06
N VAL A 297 -0.06 -7.75 7.28
CA VAL A 297 0.00 -6.33 7.64
C VAL A 297 -0.50 -6.23 9.07
N LYS A 298 0.41 -6.11 10.03
CA LYS A 298 0.09 -6.03 11.46
C LYS A 298 0.92 -4.92 12.13
N PRO A 299 0.34 -4.16 13.07
CA PRO A 299 1.11 -3.23 13.88
C PRO A 299 1.98 -3.97 14.91
N GLU A 300 3.18 -3.45 15.16
CA GLU A 300 4.13 -3.89 16.18
C GLU A 300 4.81 -2.66 16.83
N ASP A 301 5.00 -2.68 18.15
CA ASP A 301 5.80 -1.67 18.86
C ASP A 301 7.28 -2.00 18.67
N LEU A 302 7.87 -1.46 17.61
CA LEU A 302 9.22 -1.84 17.16
C LEU A 302 10.32 -1.19 18.01
N GLU A 303 10.02 -0.07 18.67
CA GLU A 303 10.97 0.72 19.47
C GLU A 303 10.70 0.67 20.99
N GLY A 304 9.59 0.08 21.41
CA GLY A 304 9.21 -0.12 22.82
C GLY A 304 8.68 1.15 23.49
N ASP A 305 8.16 2.11 22.73
CA ASP A 305 7.64 3.39 23.24
C ASP A 305 6.13 3.35 23.54
N GLY A 306 5.46 2.25 23.22
CA GLY A 306 4.01 2.07 23.32
C GLY A 306 3.22 2.75 22.21
N THR A 307 3.87 3.14 21.12
CA THR A 307 3.29 3.49 19.82
C THR A 307 3.60 2.35 18.85
N PHE A 308 2.64 1.98 18.00
CA PHE A 308 2.80 0.84 17.09
C PHE A 308 3.08 1.31 15.65
N GLU A 309 3.99 0.63 14.99
CA GLU A 309 4.39 0.80 13.59
C GLU A 309 4.08 -0.44 12.74
N PHE A 310 4.25 -0.34 11.43
CA PHE A 310 4.09 -1.45 10.50
C PHE A 310 5.46 -1.84 9.95
N GLU A 311 5.97 -3.01 10.35
CA GLU A 311 7.12 -3.65 9.71
C GLU A 311 6.66 -4.35 8.42
N LEU A 312 7.06 -3.79 7.29
CA LEU A 312 6.68 -4.20 5.95
C LEU A 312 7.94 -4.43 5.10
N SER A 313 7.75 -4.62 3.80
CA SER A 313 8.81 -4.83 2.82
C SER A 313 8.71 -3.80 1.70
N ASP A 314 9.85 -3.35 1.18
CA ASP A 314 9.85 -2.50 -0.01
C ASP A 314 9.44 -3.31 -1.24
N GLN A 315 8.16 -3.22 -1.57
CA GLN A 315 7.50 -3.98 -2.64
C GLN A 315 8.17 -3.79 -4.01
N ARG A 316 8.96 -2.73 -4.22
CA ARG A 316 9.69 -2.49 -5.48
C ARG A 316 10.73 -3.57 -5.79
N PHE A 317 11.18 -4.33 -4.79
CA PHE A 317 12.14 -5.42 -4.97
C PHE A 317 11.50 -6.69 -5.49
N LEU A 318 10.19 -6.85 -5.32
CA LEU A 318 9.46 -8.01 -5.83
C LEU A 318 9.56 -7.99 -7.36
N TYR A 319 10.05 -9.10 -7.93
CA TYR A 319 10.30 -9.25 -9.37
C TYR A 319 11.40 -8.37 -9.98
N ALA A 320 12.08 -7.55 -9.19
CA ALA A 320 13.13 -6.69 -9.74
C ALA A 320 14.46 -7.42 -9.95
N PHE A 321 14.73 -8.45 -9.14
CA PHE A 321 16.00 -9.18 -9.15
C PHE A 321 15.84 -10.70 -9.17
N SER A 322 14.65 -11.22 -8.85
CA SER A 322 14.36 -12.64 -8.77
C SER A 322 12.85 -12.88 -8.86
N SER A 323 12.41 -14.14 -8.86
CA SER A 323 11.00 -14.47 -8.71
C SER A 323 10.43 -13.92 -7.39
N TYR A 324 9.10 -13.81 -7.25
CA TYR A 324 8.48 -13.42 -5.98
C TYR A 324 8.88 -14.33 -4.82
N ALA A 325 8.94 -15.65 -5.06
CA ALA A 325 9.28 -16.64 -4.04
C ALA A 325 10.73 -16.49 -3.54
N ASP A 326 11.63 -16.02 -4.41
CA ASP A 326 13.05 -15.85 -4.09
C ASP A 326 13.38 -14.38 -3.76
N SER A 327 12.39 -13.49 -3.79
CA SER A 327 12.57 -12.08 -3.45
C SER A 327 12.69 -11.93 -1.94
N VAL A 328 13.70 -11.18 -1.49
CA VAL A 328 13.88 -10.87 -0.07
C VAL A 328 14.07 -9.36 0.06
N PRO A 329 12.99 -8.57 0.00
CA PRO A 329 13.09 -7.11 0.02
C PRO A 329 13.76 -6.57 1.29
N PRO A 330 14.32 -5.36 1.25
CA PRO A 330 14.69 -4.64 2.46
C PRO A 330 13.45 -4.27 3.27
N VAL A 331 13.65 -4.08 4.57
CA VAL A 331 12.58 -3.68 5.49
C VAL A 331 12.07 -2.28 5.14
N GLN A 332 10.76 -2.09 5.24
CA GLN A 332 10.12 -0.78 5.22
C GLN A 332 9.29 -0.63 6.48
N ILE A 333 9.42 0.49 7.17
CA ILE A 333 8.69 0.78 8.40
C ILE A 333 7.79 1.97 8.15
N LEU A 334 6.49 1.75 8.24
CA LEU A 334 5.49 2.80 8.14
C LEU A 334 4.93 3.13 9.53
N ALA A 335 4.74 4.40 9.81
CA ALA A 335 4.14 4.87 11.04
C ALA A 335 3.06 5.90 10.75
N LEU A 336 2.10 6.03 11.67
CA LEU A 336 1.18 7.15 11.66
C LEU A 336 1.82 8.30 12.44
N ARG A 337 1.96 9.46 11.80
CA ARG A 337 2.50 10.68 12.41
C ARG A 337 1.61 11.86 12.03
N ASP A 338 1.05 12.53 13.03
CA ASP A 338 0.15 13.67 12.85
C ASP A 338 -1.06 13.36 11.93
N GLY A 339 -1.55 12.12 12.00
CA GLY A 339 -2.69 11.66 11.19
C GLY A 339 -2.39 11.42 9.70
N GLU A 340 -1.12 11.21 9.33
CA GLU A 340 -0.66 10.77 8.01
C GLU A 340 0.30 9.60 8.12
N VAL A 341 0.32 8.72 7.11
CA VAL A 341 1.27 7.61 7.03
C VAL A 341 2.59 8.14 6.51
N ALA A 342 3.68 7.86 7.23
CA ALA A 342 5.03 8.23 6.87
C ALA A 342 5.96 7.00 6.85
N ASP A 343 6.88 6.96 5.90
CA ASP A 343 8.01 6.03 5.91
C ASP A 343 9.06 6.54 6.90
N VAL A 344 9.19 5.83 8.02
CA VAL A 344 10.09 6.16 9.13
C VAL A 344 11.29 5.21 9.19
N THR A 345 11.51 4.40 8.15
CA THR A 345 12.56 3.36 8.12
C THR A 345 13.96 3.90 8.47
N LYS A 346 14.24 5.16 8.09
CA LYS A 346 15.54 5.81 8.32
C LYS A 346 15.66 6.54 9.65
N ASP A 347 14.63 6.55 10.48
CA ASP A 347 14.68 7.19 11.79
C ASP A 347 15.61 6.41 12.73
N ALA A 348 16.34 7.15 13.56
CA ALA A 348 17.39 6.58 14.41
C ALA A 348 16.87 5.52 15.39
N ALA A 349 15.60 5.63 15.80
CA ALA A 349 14.98 4.71 16.74
C ALA A 349 14.71 3.32 16.13
N PHE A 350 14.48 3.24 14.81
CA PHE A 350 14.28 1.97 14.10
C PHE A 350 15.57 1.37 13.54
N ARG A 351 16.72 2.02 13.71
CA ARG A 351 18.02 1.49 13.30
C ARG A 351 18.23 0.02 13.71
N PRO A 352 17.92 -0.41 14.96
CA PRO A 352 18.08 -1.82 15.35
C PRO A 352 17.25 -2.81 14.53
N VAL A 353 16.09 -2.41 13.99
CA VAL A 353 15.27 -3.25 13.11
C VAL A 353 15.99 -3.44 11.77
N VAL A 354 16.47 -2.35 11.17
CA VAL A 354 17.20 -2.36 9.90
C VAL A 354 18.53 -3.12 10.02
N GLU A 355 19.23 -3.00 11.15
CA GLU A 355 20.45 -3.77 11.45
C GLU A 355 20.18 -5.28 11.46
N ARG A 356 19.12 -5.73 12.13
CA ARG A 356 18.72 -7.15 12.12
C ARG A 356 18.35 -7.63 10.71
N ALA A 357 17.61 -6.81 9.96
CA ALA A 357 17.25 -7.11 8.58
C ALA A 357 18.49 -7.25 7.69
N LEU A 358 19.48 -6.35 7.83
CA LEU A 358 20.75 -6.43 7.13
C LEU A 358 21.49 -7.73 7.44
N ILE A 359 21.70 -8.06 8.73
CA ILE A 359 22.46 -9.28 9.08
C ILE A 359 21.76 -10.55 8.56
N ARG A 360 20.43 -10.63 8.69
CA ARG A 360 19.65 -11.74 8.14
C ARG A 360 19.84 -11.88 6.64
N THR A 361 19.74 -10.76 5.90
CA THR A 361 19.82 -10.77 4.43
C THR A 361 21.25 -10.97 3.92
N MET A 362 22.27 -10.47 4.62
CA MET A 362 23.69 -10.76 4.34
C MET A 362 23.98 -12.26 4.50
N THR A 363 23.52 -12.86 5.59
CA THR A 363 23.66 -14.31 5.82
C THR A 363 23.01 -15.11 4.70
N LEU A 364 21.75 -14.80 4.37
CA LEU A 364 21.02 -15.49 3.31
C LEU A 364 21.70 -15.32 1.93
N CYS A 365 22.14 -14.11 1.60
CA CYS A 365 22.92 -13.86 0.37
C CYS A 365 24.22 -14.67 0.36
N SER A 366 24.93 -14.76 1.49
CA SER A 366 26.18 -15.48 1.59
C SER A 366 26.04 -17.00 1.51
N GLU A 367 24.87 -17.55 1.85
CA GLU A 367 24.56 -18.98 1.78
C GLU A 367 24.00 -19.39 0.42
N GLU A 368 23.08 -18.59 -0.13
CA GLU A 368 22.32 -18.93 -1.33
C GLU A 368 22.80 -18.23 -2.60
N GLN A 369 23.49 -17.09 -2.46
CA GLN A 369 23.96 -16.23 -3.56
C GLN A 369 22.86 -15.93 -4.59
N GLY A 370 21.60 -15.93 -4.15
CA GLY A 370 20.45 -15.56 -4.96
C GLY A 370 20.39 -14.04 -5.11
N SER A 371 20.17 -13.57 -6.33
CA SER A 371 20.07 -12.14 -6.65
C SER A 371 19.00 -11.42 -5.82
N GLY A 372 17.89 -12.08 -5.47
CA GLY A 372 16.86 -11.54 -4.59
C GLY A 372 17.35 -11.26 -3.16
N ALA A 373 17.97 -12.25 -2.52
CA ALA A 373 18.56 -12.12 -1.19
C ALA A 373 19.69 -11.07 -1.15
N CYS A 374 20.58 -11.10 -2.14
CA CYS A 374 21.69 -10.16 -2.23
C CYS A 374 21.23 -8.73 -2.52
N ALA A 375 20.19 -8.53 -3.34
CA ALA A 375 19.60 -7.21 -3.53
C ALA A 375 18.97 -6.67 -2.24
N GLY A 376 18.26 -7.52 -1.49
CA GLY A 376 17.73 -7.20 -0.17
C GLY A 376 18.79 -6.75 0.82
N ALA A 377 19.90 -7.49 0.88
CA ALA A 377 21.05 -7.17 1.71
C ALA A 377 21.63 -5.80 1.37
N LEU A 378 21.82 -5.51 0.08
CA LEU A 378 22.29 -4.22 -0.39
C LEU A 378 21.29 -3.09 -0.13
N GLY A 379 19.98 -3.35 -0.22
CA GLY A 379 18.93 -2.41 0.15
C GLY A 379 18.96 -2.03 1.64
N ASN A 380 19.02 -3.03 2.52
CA ASN A 380 19.13 -2.80 3.97
C ASN A 380 20.44 -2.08 4.33
N ALA A 381 21.54 -2.43 3.65
CA ALA A 381 22.82 -1.77 3.84
C ALA A 381 22.75 -0.29 3.43
N ALA A 382 22.09 0.02 2.32
CA ALA A 382 21.88 1.40 1.86
C ALA A 382 21.02 2.24 2.82
N LEU A 383 20.05 1.63 3.52
CA LEU A 383 19.29 2.32 4.58
C LEU A 383 20.19 2.77 5.75
N LEU A 384 21.25 2.01 6.04
CA LEU A 384 22.23 2.31 7.08
C LEU A 384 23.42 3.15 6.60
N GLY A 385 23.52 3.44 5.30
CA GLY A 385 24.70 4.07 4.69
C GLY A 385 25.93 3.16 4.62
N LEU A 386 25.70 1.85 4.52
CA LEU A 386 26.71 0.78 4.46
C LEU A 386 26.70 0.04 3.11
N TYR A 387 26.12 0.64 2.07
CA TYR A 387 25.94 -0.01 0.77
C TYR A 387 27.27 -0.51 0.20
N ARG A 388 28.31 0.34 0.13
CA ARG A 388 29.62 -0.08 -0.40
C ARG A 388 30.25 -1.14 0.48
N SER A 389 30.10 -1.02 1.79
CA SER A 389 30.61 -2.01 2.75
C SER A 389 30.02 -3.40 2.49
N ALA A 390 28.71 -3.49 2.28
CA ALA A 390 28.03 -4.73 1.93
C ALA A 390 28.38 -5.19 0.50
N PHE A 391 28.47 -4.26 -0.44
CA PHE A 391 28.80 -4.53 -1.84
C PHE A 391 30.15 -5.22 -2.01
N GLU A 392 31.16 -4.85 -1.21
CA GLU A 392 32.48 -5.49 -1.23
C GLU A 392 32.47 -6.94 -0.72
N PHE A 393 31.44 -7.36 0.03
CA PHE A 393 31.28 -8.75 0.47
C PHE A 393 30.53 -9.64 -0.53
N MET A 394 29.97 -9.07 -1.59
CA MET A 394 29.19 -9.82 -2.57
C MET A 394 30.09 -10.68 -3.46
N VAL A 395 29.69 -11.94 -3.67
CA VAL A 395 30.36 -12.87 -4.59
C VAL A 395 29.71 -12.78 -5.98
N PHE A 396 30.00 -11.69 -6.70
CA PHE A 396 29.27 -11.35 -7.92
C PHE A 396 29.32 -12.38 -9.04
N ASP A 397 30.41 -13.14 -9.16
CA ASP A 397 30.50 -14.19 -10.19
C ASP A 397 29.45 -15.28 -9.95
N GLU A 398 29.18 -15.65 -8.69
CA GLU A 398 28.17 -16.64 -8.33
C GLU A 398 26.75 -16.07 -8.45
N ILE A 399 26.54 -14.82 -8.02
CA ILE A 399 25.25 -14.14 -8.14
C ILE A 399 24.85 -14.03 -9.61
N ASN A 400 25.76 -13.58 -10.47
CA ASN A 400 25.51 -13.44 -11.91
C ASN A 400 25.27 -14.80 -12.59
N ALA A 401 25.94 -15.87 -12.14
CA ALA A 401 25.70 -17.21 -12.68
C ALA A 401 24.29 -17.75 -12.40
N LYS A 402 23.60 -17.21 -11.38
CA LYS A 402 22.24 -17.59 -10.98
C LYS A 402 21.17 -16.60 -11.48
N MET A 403 21.57 -15.44 -11.99
CA MET A 403 20.64 -14.40 -12.43
C MET A 403 20.07 -14.72 -13.81
N GLU A 404 18.75 -14.57 -13.97
CA GLU A 404 18.09 -14.70 -15.27
C GLU A 404 18.18 -13.39 -16.07
N ASP A 405 18.36 -13.49 -17.38
CA ASP A 405 18.46 -12.35 -18.31
C ASP A 405 17.24 -11.41 -18.23
N SER A 406 16.06 -11.95 -17.92
CA SER A 406 14.81 -11.19 -17.76
C SER A 406 14.90 -10.12 -16.67
N PHE A 407 15.68 -10.35 -15.61
CA PHE A 407 15.88 -9.38 -14.52
C PHE A 407 16.90 -8.28 -14.88
N LEU A 408 17.65 -8.46 -15.97
CA LEU A 408 18.59 -7.47 -16.51
C LEU A 408 17.91 -6.53 -17.53
N GLU A 409 16.67 -6.79 -17.93
CA GLU A 409 15.95 -5.93 -18.86
C GLU A 409 15.66 -4.55 -18.23
N CYS A 410 15.96 -3.49 -18.99
CA CYS A 410 15.73 -2.09 -18.58
C CYS A 410 14.68 -1.41 -19.47
N GLY A 411 14.56 -1.85 -20.73
CA GLY A 411 13.88 -1.13 -21.82
C GLY A 411 12.39 -0.77 -21.62
N GLY A 412 11.73 -1.30 -20.59
CA GLY A 412 10.33 -1.00 -20.26
C GLY A 412 10.11 0.17 -19.31
N MET A 413 11.17 0.71 -18.67
CA MET A 413 11.03 1.74 -17.64
C MET A 413 11.35 3.14 -18.17
N ASP A 414 10.59 4.15 -17.74
CA ASP A 414 10.87 5.55 -18.06
C ASP A 414 12.25 5.99 -17.56
N ALA A 415 12.68 5.49 -16.40
CA ALA A 415 14.03 5.71 -15.85
C ALA A 415 15.16 5.16 -16.75
N CYS A 416 14.85 4.18 -17.60
CA CYS A 416 15.80 3.56 -18.54
C CYS A 416 15.80 4.20 -19.94
N LYS A 417 15.09 5.32 -20.15
CA LYS A 417 15.03 5.98 -21.47
C LYS A 417 16.42 6.31 -22.01
N GLY A 418 16.73 5.75 -23.19
CA GLY A 418 18.01 5.95 -23.86
C GLY A 418 19.15 5.06 -23.36
N ARG A 419 18.85 4.13 -22.43
CA ARG A 419 19.75 3.08 -21.97
C ARG A 419 19.42 1.75 -22.64
N GLY A 420 20.42 0.88 -22.80
CA GLY A 420 20.20 -0.55 -23.04
C GLY A 420 19.94 -1.31 -21.74
N ASP A 421 19.85 -2.64 -21.84
CA ASP A 421 19.72 -3.53 -20.68
C ASP A 421 20.94 -3.47 -19.76
N PHE A 422 20.76 -3.90 -18.51
CA PHE A 422 21.83 -3.97 -17.52
C PHE A 422 22.85 -5.03 -17.93
N LYS A 423 24.12 -4.75 -17.68
CA LYS A 423 25.20 -5.68 -18.01
C LYS A 423 25.20 -6.93 -17.13
N ASP A 424 24.94 -6.73 -15.85
CA ASP A 424 25.07 -7.71 -14.78
C ASP A 424 24.29 -7.24 -13.55
N PHE A 425 24.23 -8.09 -12.52
CA PHE A 425 23.57 -7.79 -11.25
C PHE A 425 24.08 -6.48 -10.64
N GLN A 426 25.38 -6.22 -10.69
CA GLN A 426 25.98 -5.02 -10.11
C GLN A 426 25.44 -3.74 -10.75
N ASP A 427 25.35 -3.73 -12.08
CA ASP A 427 24.80 -2.61 -12.83
C ASP A 427 23.31 -2.42 -12.54
N ALA A 428 22.54 -3.51 -12.52
CA ALA A 428 21.11 -3.50 -12.23
C ALA A 428 20.81 -2.98 -10.81
N VAL A 429 21.44 -3.55 -9.79
CA VAL A 429 21.18 -3.20 -8.39
C VAL A 429 21.62 -1.79 -8.07
N THR A 430 22.81 -1.37 -8.52
CA THR A 430 23.30 -0.01 -8.28
C THR A 430 22.39 1.03 -8.91
N PHE A 431 21.89 0.77 -10.13
CA PHE A 431 21.00 1.69 -10.81
C PHE A 431 19.62 1.76 -10.14
N ARG A 432 18.98 0.61 -9.93
CA ARG A 432 17.61 0.55 -9.38
C ARG A 432 17.55 1.14 -7.98
N LEU A 433 18.50 0.81 -7.11
CA LEU A 433 18.57 1.39 -5.77
C LEU A 433 18.66 2.92 -5.82
N ARG A 434 19.55 3.48 -6.66
CA ARG A 434 19.68 4.93 -6.81
C ARG A 434 18.41 5.58 -7.35
N ASP A 435 17.78 4.96 -8.35
CA ASP A 435 16.51 5.43 -8.93
C ASP A 435 15.38 5.44 -7.88
N TRP A 436 15.38 4.45 -7.00
CA TRP A 436 14.45 4.30 -5.89
C TRP A 436 14.75 5.17 -4.66
N GLY A 437 15.84 5.95 -4.69
CA GLY A 437 16.22 6.87 -3.62
C GLY A 437 17.05 6.25 -2.48
N TYR A 438 17.60 5.06 -2.68
CA TYR A 438 18.59 4.48 -1.77
C TYR A 438 19.94 5.14 -1.97
N GLU A 439 20.69 5.27 -0.88
CA GLU A 439 22.03 5.85 -0.91
C GLU A 439 23.07 4.77 -1.16
N THR A 440 23.77 4.90 -2.28
CA THR A 440 24.74 3.92 -2.76
C THR A 440 26.18 4.45 -2.81
N GLU A 441 26.39 5.71 -2.38
CA GLU A 441 27.69 6.35 -2.35
C GLU A 441 28.27 6.38 -0.94
N SER A 442 29.60 6.27 -0.84
CA SER A 442 30.32 6.31 0.43
C SER A 442 30.16 7.66 1.12
N ARG A 443 29.99 7.63 2.45
CA ARG A 443 29.82 8.82 3.29
C ARG A 443 31.06 9.20 4.09
N LEU A 444 32.22 8.60 3.80
CA LEU A 444 33.46 8.94 4.51
C LEU A 444 33.88 10.39 4.26
N SER A 445 33.96 11.18 5.33
CA SER A 445 34.49 12.54 5.25
C SER A 445 35.98 12.55 4.87
N ASP A 446 36.46 13.68 4.34
CA ASP A 446 37.91 13.87 4.07
C ASP A 446 38.75 13.67 5.34
N ALA A 447 38.22 14.08 6.50
CA ALA A 447 38.88 13.90 7.79
C ALA A 447 38.98 12.41 8.17
N ALA A 448 37.88 11.66 8.02
CA ALA A 448 37.87 10.22 8.27
C ALA A 448 38.82 9.49 7.30
N SER A 449 38.76 9.83 6.02
CA SER A 449 39.64 9.28 4.99
C SER A 449 41.11 9.52 5.30
N ALA A 450 41.48 10.75 5.68
CA ALA A 450 42.84 11.08 6.07
C ALA A 450 43.29 10.32 7.34
N PHE A 451 42.39 10.14 8.31
CA PHE A 451 42.70 9.37 9.51
C PHE A 451 42.98 7.90 9.16
N MET A 452 42.15 7.28 8.33
CA MET A 452 42.33 5.90 7.87
C MET A 452 43.61 5.75 7.03
N GLU A 453 43.96 6.73 6.18
CA GLU A 453 45.23 6.78 5.46
C GLU A 453 46.43 6.80 6.39
N GLU A 454 46.37 7.56 7.50
CA GLU A 454 47.43 7.56 8.49
C GLU A 454 47.60 6.19 9.18
N LEU A 455 46.49 5.53 9.54
CA LEU A 455 46.53 4.17 10.09
C LEU A 455 47.11 3.16 9.08
N ALA A 456 46.71 3.27 7.81
CA ALA A 456 47.17 2.38 6.73
C ALA A 456 48.68 2.48 6.43
N LYS A 457 49.39 3.52 6.92
CA LYS A 457 50.86 3.60 6.84
C LYS A 457 51.58 2.54 7.69
N ALA A 458 50.89 1.93 8.65
CA ALA A 458 51.39 0.77 9.37
C ALA A 458 51.15 -0.51 8.55
N GLU A 459 51.92 -0.72 7.48
CA GLU A 459 51.76 -1.87 6.57
C GLU A 459 51.84 -3.23 7.27
N ALA A 460 52.63 -3.34 8.35
CA ALA A 460 52.75 -4.56 9.16
C ALA A 460 51.62 -4.69 10.22
N GLY A 461 50.74 -3.69 10.31
CA GLY A 461 49.63 -3.65 11.26
C GLY A 461 50.00 -3.22 12.68
N PHE A 462 48.99 -3.32 13.55
CA PHE A 462 49.09 -3.10 14.99
C PHE A 462 48.75 -4.40 15.71
N GLY A 463 49.62 -4.84 16.61
CA GLY A 463 49.51 -6.11 17.31
C GLY A 463 49.27 -5.96 18.80
N ALA A 464 48.60 -6.92 19.41
CA ALA A 464 48.54 -7.05 20.86
C ALA A 464 49.95 -7.17 21.46
N PRO A 465 50.16 -6.80 22.74
CA PRO A 465 51.50 -6.83 23.36
C PRO A 465 52.16 -8.22 23.40
N SER A 466 51.37 -9.29 23.30
CA SER A 466 51.86 -10.66 23.20
C SER A 466 51.82 -11.11 21.75
N ASP A 467 52.97 -11.49 21.19
CA ASP A 467 53.07 -11.88 19.78
C ASP A 467 52.31 -13.17 19.47
N ASP A 468 52.08 -14.03 20.46
CA ASP A 468 51.47 -15.36 20.39
C ASP A 468 49.95 -15.39 20.66
N THR A 469 49.34 -14.25 20.97
CA THR A 469 47.88 -14.14 21.11
C THR A 469 47.22 -13.74 19.80
N GLU A 470 45.93 -14.03 19.64
CA GLU A 470 45.13 -13.52 18.52
C GLU A 470 45.26 -12.00 18.40
N ASN A 471 45.41 -11.51 17.17
CA ASN A 471 45.74 -10.12 16.84
C ASN A 471 47.13 -9.66 17.34
N GLY A 472 48.03 -10.57 17.75
CA GLY A 472 49.44 -10.28 17.98
C GLY A 472 50.21 -10.09 16.67
N CYS A 473 51.41 -9.50 16.71
CA CYS A 473 52.16 -9.22 15.48
C CYS A 473 52.55 -10.47 14.68
N SER A 474 52.62 -11.64 15.33
CA SER A 474 52.87 -12.92 14.64
C SER A 474 51.60 -13.71 14.31
N MET A 475 50.45 -13.27 14.83
CA MET A 475 49.16 -13.97 14.79
C MET A 475 48.06 -13.01 14.33
N GLY A 476 48.20 -12.53 13.08
CA GLY A 476 47.20 -11.72 12.36
C GLY A 476 46.92 -10.34 12.96
N PRO A 477 47.89 -9.41 12.92
CA PRO A 477 47.73 -8.07 13.49
C PRO A 477 46.60 -7.29 12.80
N THR A 478 46.11 -6.24 13.47
CA THR A 478 45.12 -5.34 12.89
C THR A 478 45.76 -4.49 11.79
N VAL A 479 45.37 -4.72 10.53
CA VAL A 479 45.86 -3.98 9.37
C VAL A 479 44.74 -3.12 8.81
N PHE A 480 45.05 -1.85 8.52
CA PHE A 480 44.10 -0.89 7.94
C PHE A 480 44.36 -0.71 6.44
N ARG A 481 43.30 -0.56 5.66
CA ARG A 481 43.35 -0.22 4.23
C ARG A 481 42.47 0.99 3.96
N MET A 482 42.95 1.86 3.06
CA MET A 482 42.17 2.96 2.50
C MET A 482 42.43 3.09 1.00
N GLU A 483 41.37 3.02 0.20
CA GLU A 483 41.38 3.26 -1.24
C GLU A 483 40.46 4.45 -1.57
N ARG A 484 40.95 5.68 -1.36
CA ARG A 484 40.16 6.92 -1.51
C ARG A 484 39.39 7.02 -2.83
N ALA A 485 39.99 6.58 -3.93
CA ALA A 485 39.34 6.61 -5.26
C ALA A 485 38.12 5.69 -5.38
N LYS A 486 38.03 4.66 -4.53
CA LYS A 486 36.89 3.72 -4.48
C LYS A 486 35.98 3.96 -3.28
N GLY A 487 36.35 4.88 -2.38
CA GLY A 487 35.61 5.12 -1.13
C GLY A 487 35.64 3.94 -0.16
N ILE A 488 36.63 3.05 -0.29
CA ILE A 488 36.76 1.85 0.54
C ILE A 488 37.71 2.15 1.69
N ALA A 489 37.25 1.94 2.92
CA ALA A 489 38.08 1.85 4.11
C ALA A 489 37.76 0.53 4.82
N ASP A 490 38.77 -0.20 5.27
CA ASP A 490 38.57 -1.41 6.06
C ASP A 490 39.71 -1.63 7.05
N PHE A 491 39.46 -2.51 8.00
CA PHE A 491 40.50 -3.13 8.79
C PHE A 491 40.32 -4.64 8.84
N ARG A 492 41.43 -5.36 9.00
CA ARG A 492 41.50 -6.82 9.05
C ARG A 492 42.20 -7.24 10.32
N GLY A 493 41.62 -8.18 11.05
CA GLY A 493 42.26 -8.85 12.19
C GLY A 493 42.63 -10.29 11.85
N TYR A 494 42.82 -11.11 12.89
CA TYR A 494 43.24 -12.50 12.77
C TYR A 494 42.33 -13.33 11.84
N GLU A 495 41.01 -13.21 11.99
CA GLU A 495 40.02 -14.03 11.24
C GLU A 495 38.77 -13.24 10.80
N HIS A 496 38.88 -11.91 10.74
CA HIS A 496 37.78 -11.06 10.32
C HIS A 496 38.25 -9.86 9.50
N ILE A 497 37.33 -9.33 8.71
CA ILE A 497 37.45 -8.07 7.98
C ILE A 497 36.23 -7.21 8.29
N CYS A 498 36.46 -5.91 8.44
CA CYS A 498 35.43 -4.94 8.74
C CYS A 498 35.52 -3.77 7.78
N ASN A 499 34.51 -3.61 6.94
CA ASN A 499 34.39 -2.50 6.00
C ASN A 499 33.72 -1.30 6.69
N ILE A 500 34.26 -0.11 6.45
CA ILE A 500 33.84 1.15 7.06
C ILE A 500 33.42 2.13 5.97
N GLU A 501 32.22 2.67 6.11
CA GLU A 501 31.66 3.66 5.17
C GLU A 501 31.08 4.89 5.87
N ASN A 502 30.90 4.80 7.19
CA ASN A 502 30.52 5.91 8.03
C ASN A 502 31.49 6.02 9.22
N ALA A 503 32.05 7.22 9.41
CA ALA A 503 32.97 7.46 10.50
C ALA A 503 33.03 8.94 10.90
N SER A 504 33.20 9.17 12.20
CA SER A 504 33.34 10.50 12.81
C SER A 504 34.70 10.63 13.48
N VAL A 505 35.43 11.69 13.16
CA VAL A 505 36.75 11.98 13.74
C VAL A 505 36.61 12.93 14.92
N LEU A 506 37.18 12.55 16.06
CA LEU A 506 37.26 13.36 17.27
C LEU A 506 38.73 13.47 17.72
N HIS A 507 39.40 14.56 17.35
CA HIS A 507 40.83 14.78 17.63
C HIS A 507 41.75 13.64 17.15
N ASN A 508 42.30 12.87 18.08
CA ASN A 508 43.18 11.72 17.85
C ASN A 508 42.42 10.39 17.75
N ALA A 509 41.08 10.41 17.85
CA ALA A 509 40.22 9.24 17.72
C ALA A 509 39.33 9.29 16.48
N ILE A 510 38.93 8.12 15.98
CA ILE A 510 37.89 7.93 14.99
C ILE A 510 36.88 6.90 15.51
N ALA A 511 35.59 7.23 15.44
CA ALA A 511 34.49 6.31 15.69
C ALA A 511 33.91 5.87 14.36
N THR A 512 33.76 4.56 14.13
CA THR A 512 33.38 3.98 12.84
C THR A 512 32.16 3.09 13.00
N ASP A 513 31.22 3.16 12.05
CA ASP A 513 30.21 2.12 11.86
C ASP A 513 30.81 1.11 10.87
N ALA A 514 31.02 -0.12 11.33
CA ALA A 514 31.65 -1.17 10.54
C ALA A 514 30.68 -2.32 10.27
N LEU A 515 30.65 -2.78 9.03
CA LEU A 515 30.07 -4.08 8.66
C LEU A 515 31.20 -5.09 8.57
N CYS A 516 31.14 -6.10 9.42
CA CYS A 516 32.18 -7.09 9.57
C CYS A 516 31.74 -8.46 9.07
N ALA A 517 32.72 -9.24 8.62
CA ALA A 517 32.57 -10.64 8.26
C ALA A 517 33.76 -11.45 8.77
N GLY A 518 33.51 -12.66 9.25
CA GLY A 518 34.52 -13.54 9.82
C GLY A 518 33.90 -14.87 10.24
N GLU A 519 34.63 -15.98 10.09
CA GLU A 519 34.18 -17.33 10.46
C GLU A 519 32.83 -17.78 9.87
N GLY A 520 32.37 -17.15 8.78
CA GLY A 520 31.08 -17.43 8.15
C GLY A 520 29.91 -16.58 8.66
N ASP A 521 30.16 -15.68 9.61
CA ASP A 521 29.16 -14.78 10.18
C ASP A 521 29.34 -13.33 9.70
N TYR A 522 28.25 -12.56 9.81
CA TYR A 522 28.22 -11.12 9.60
C TYR A 522 27.72 -10.41 10.86
N TRP A 523 28.31 -9.27 11.20
CA TRP A 523 27.83 -8.44 12.30
C TRP A 523 28.14 -6.96 12.04
N LEU A 524 27.40 -6.11 12.73
CA LEU A 524 27.69 -4.68 12.80
C LEU A 524 28.39 -4.39 14.12
N ASP A 525 29.40 -3.54 14.09
CA ASP A 525 30.04 -3.05 15.30
C ASP A 525 30.46 -1.59 15.17
N ASN A 526 30.49 -0.91 16.31
CA ASN A 526 31.02 0.44 16.41
C ASN A 526 32.42 0.36 17.01
N HIS A 527 33.44 0.64 16.20
CA HIS A 527 34.81 0.69 16.67
C HIS A 527 35.23 2.13 16.94
N ILE A 528 36.02 2.31 18.01
CA ILE A 528 36.75 3.54 18.27
C ILE A 528 38.24 3.22 18.22
N PHE A 529 38.95 3.91 17.33
CA PHE A 529 40.39 3.82 17.20
C PHE A 529 41.01 5.14 17.64
N GLU A 530 41.81 5.14 18.71
CA GLU A 530 42.49 6.32 19.24
C GLU A 530 44.01 6.18 19.13
N ARG A 531 44.66 7.14 18.47
CA ARG A 531 46.11 7.16 18.32
C ARG A 531 46.77 7.66 19.61
N ASP A 532 47.73 6.89 20.12
CA ASP A 532 48.59 7.22 21.28
C ASP A 532 50.07 7.01 20.92
N GLY A 533 50.69 8.03 20.33
CA GLY A 533 52.06 7.93 19.82
C GLY A 533 52.16 6.93 18.66
N ASP A 534 52.99 5.89 18.82
CA ASP A 534 53.12 4.77 17.88
C ASP A 534 52.10 3.65 18.14
N ASP A 535 51.34 3.72 19.25
CA ASP A 535 50.33 2.74 19.62
C ASP A 535 48.93 3.18 19.19
N LEU A 536 48.02 2.20 19.18
CA LEU A 536 46.62 2.37 18.85
C LEU A 536 45.75 1.78 19.94
N TRP A 537 44.90 2.59 20.54
CA TRP A 537 43.81 2.09 21.37
C TRP A 537 42.64 1.68 20.49
N VAL A 538 42.11 0.49 20.74
CA VAL A 538 40.97 -0.07 20.05
C VAL A 538 39.88 -0.38 21.07
N PHE A 539 38.69 0.11 20.78
CA PHE A 539 37.48 -0.17 21.54
C PHE A 539 36.38 -0.61 20.59
N SER A 540 35.63 -1.63 21.00
CA SER A 540 34.47 -2.16 20.27
C SER A 540 33.25 -2.03 21.18
N LEU A 541 32.16 -1.47 20.67
CA LEU A 541 30.94 -1.32 21.47
C LEU A 541 30.27 -2.68 21.71
N GLY A 542 30.24 -3.56 20.71
CA GLY A 542 29.79 -4.94 20.86
C GLY A 542 30.62 -5.71 21.90
N GLY A 543 31.94 -5.60 21.82
CA GLY A 543 32.87 -6.16 22.79
C GLY A 543 32.65 -5.62 24.20
N ALA A 544 32.45 -4.31 24.36
CA ALA A 544 32.17 -3.70 25.66
C ALA A 544 30.86 -4.22 26.27
N ARG A 545 29.82 -4.42 25.48
CA ARG A 545 28.56 -5.06 25.92
C ARG A 545 28.78 -6.52 26.36
N ALA A 546 29.76 -7.20 25.76
CA ALA A 546 30.21 -8.53 26.17
C ALA A 546 31.25 -8.52 27.31
N GLY A 547 31.58 -7.36 27.87
CA GLY A 547 32.55 -7.21 28.98
C GLY A 547 34.02 -7.20 28.55
N VAL A 548 34.30 -7.05 27.26
CA VAL A 548 35.67 -6.92 26.71
C VAL A 548 36.18 -5.50 26.96
N ALA A 549 37.38 -5.37 27.54
CA ALA A 549 38.01 -4.09 27.80
C ALA A 549 38.68 -3.51 26.54
N PRO A 550 38.88 -2.19 26.45
CA PRO A 550 39.70 -1.58 25.39
C PRO A 550 41.10 -2.19 25.35
N ALA A 551 41.62 -2.42 24.15
CA ALA A 551 42.95 -2.97 23.93
C ALA A 551 43.92 -1.90 23.43
N ARG A 552 45.17 -1.95 23.91
CA ARG A 552 46.28 -1.16 23.36
C ARG A 552 47.08 -2.05 22.43
N LEU A 553 47.18 -1.66 21.17
CA LEU A 553 47.94 -2.35 20.15
C LEU A 553 49.20 -1.55 19.81
N SER A 554 50.32 -2.25 19.68
CA SER A 554 51.59 -1.65 19.29
C SER A 554 51.88 -1.89 17.82
N ARG A 555 52.53 -0.91 17.17
CA ARG A 555 52.90 -1.03 15.77
C ARG A 555 53.85 -2.21 15.55
N CYS A 556 53.48 -3.10 14.64
CA CYS A 556 54.32 -4.25 14.33
C CYS A 556 55.54 -3.83 13.51
N ALA A 557 56.66 -4.51 13.76
CA ALA A 557 57.86 -4.34 12.94
C ALA A 557 57.61 -4.91 11.54
N LYS A 558 58.13 -4.25 10.50
CA LYS A 558 58.18 -4.84 9.15
C LYS A 558 59.07 -6.08 9.22
N THR A 559 58.51 -7.25 8.96
CA THR A 559 59.30 -8.47 8.79
C THR A 559 60.23 -8.27 7.59
N PRO A 560 61.56 -8.46 7.76
CA PRO A 560 62.55 -8.17 6.72
C PRO A 560 62.42 -9.01 5.45
#